data_AF-G7Y9H6-F1
#
_entry.id   AF-G7Y9H6-F1
#
_cell.length_a   1.000
_cell.length_b   1.000
_cell.length_c   1.000
_cell.angle_alpha   90.00
_cell.angle_beta   90.00
_cell.angle_gamma   90.00
#
_symmetry.space_group_name_H-M   'P 1'
#
loop_
_entity.id
_entity.type
_entity.pdbx_description
1 polymer ?
#
loop_
_entity_poly.entity_id
_entity_poly.type
_entity_poly.pdbx_seq_one_letter_code
_entity_poly.pdbx_strand_id
1 'polypeptide(L)'
;MERQRSVFRTGPGRVVLFAIAVNSLNVAAKAIAWWYTGSKSIFSEVMHSIADTFNQILVAYGLHSSFQKPDEMHPYGYIPMRNVSSLISGVAIFFLGAGFTFYHGVRGLLEPHDVEPLYWV
;
A
#
# COMPACT_ATOMS: atom_id res chain seq x y z
N MET A 1 11.65 -4.28 -24.65
CA MET A 1 11.67 -5.02 -23.38
C MET A 1 12.95 -4.76 -22.55
N GLU A 2 14.13 -4.56 -23.16
CA GLU A 2 15.39 -4.33 -22.41
C GLU A 2 15.42 -3.08 -21.53
N ARG A 3 14.81 -1.97 -21.98
CA ARG A 3 14.76 -0.71 -21.21
C ARG A 3 13.92 -0.82 -19.93
N GLN A 4 12.88 -1.67 -19.91
CA GLN A 4 12.07 -1.92 -18.71
C GLN A 4 12.83 -2.74 -17.66
N ARG A 5 13.68 -3.69 -18.07
CA ARG A 5 14.59 -4.40 -17.16
C ARG A 5 15.68 -3.46 -16.59
N SER A 6 16.01 -2.36 -17.26
CA SER A 6 16.99 -1.38 -16.75
C SER A 6 16.42 -0.38 -15.75
N VAL A 7 15.11 -0.14 -15.74
CA VAL A 7 14.43 0.73 -14.75
C VAL A 7 14.59 0.16 -13.34
N PHE A 8 14.38 -1.14 -13.17
CA PHE A 8 14.60 -1.81 -11.88
C PHE A 8 16.09 -2.01 -11.54
N ARG A 9 17.02 -1.70 -12.47
CA ARG A 9 18.47 -1.66 -12.22
C ARG A 9 19.00 -0.25 -11.92
N THR A 10 18.21 0.81 -12.16
CA THR A 10 18.56 2.20 -11.83
C THR A 10 18.11 2.57 -10.41
N GLY A 11 18.69 3.63 -9.83
CA GLY A 11 18.49 4.03 -8.43
C GLY A 11 17.02 4.03 -7.95
N PRO A 12 16.11 4.74 -8.61
CA PRO A 12 14.70 4.84 -8.17
C PRO A 12 13.94 3.50 -8.23
N GLY A 13 14.14 2.70 -9.28
CA GLY A 13 13.47 1.41 -9.42
C GLY A 13 13.97 0.35 -8.44
N ARG A 14 15.26 0.39 -8.09
CA ARG A 14 15.84 -0.49 -7.05
C ARG A 14 15.24 -0.20 -5.67
N VAL A 15 15.08 1.07 -5.32
CA VAL A 15 14.48 1.48 -4.04
C VAL A 15 13.05 0.98 -3.92
N VAL A 16 12.25 1.14 -4.98
CA VAL A 16 10.85 0.65 -4.98
C VAL A 16 10.78 -0.87 -4.88
N LEU A 17 11.64 -1.60 -5.60
CA LEU A 17 11.67 -3.06 -5.53
C LEU A 17 12.08 -3.55 -4.12
N PHE A 18 13.06 -2.87 -3.51
CA PHE A 18 13.50 -3.17 -2.14
C PHE A 18 12.37 -2.89 -1.14
N ALA A 19 11.66 -1.77 -1.29
CA ALA A 19 10.50 -1.46 -0.45
C ALA A 19 9.38 -2.52 -0.55
N ILE A 20 9.07 -3.00 -1.77
CA ILE A 20 8.10 -4.08 -1.95
C ILE A 20 8.57 -5.36 -1.25
N ALA A 21 9.84 -5.73 -1.40
CA ALA A 21 10.40 -6.92 -0.78
C ALA A 21 10.35 -6.84 0.75
N VAL A 22 10.74 -5.70 1.34
CA VAL A 22 10.71 -5.48 2.78
C VAL A 22 9.28 -5.48 3.32
N ASN A 23 8.34 -4.80 2.65
CA ASN A 23 6.93 -4.80 3.07
C ASN A 23 6.32 -6.21 3.01
N SER A 24 6.62 -6.96 1.94
CA SER A 24 6.17 -8.35 1.80
C SER A 24 6.73 -9.26 2.89
N LEU A 25 8.01 -9.09 3.24
CA LEU A 25 8.64 -9.84 4.32
C LEU A 25 8.02 -9.50 5.68
N ASN A 26 7.72 -8.21 5.91
CA ASN A 26 7.06 -7.75 7.14
C ASN A 26 5.65 -8.34 7.27
N VAL A 27 4.86 -8.33 6.19
CA VAL A 27 3.55 -8.99 6.14
C VAL A 27 3.68 -10.47 6.47
N ALA A 28 4.63 -11.19 5.85
CA ALA A 28 4.83 -12.61 6.12
C ALA A 28 5.20 -12.88 7.58
N ALA A 29 6.13 -12.11 8.14
CA ALA A 29 6.54 -12.23 9.54
C ALA A 29 5.37 -11.99 10.51
N LYS A 30 4.59 -10.92 10.30
CA LYS A 30 3.40 -10.61 11.11
C LYS A 30 2.31 -11.66 10.94
N ALA A 31 2.10 -12.18 9.73
CA ALA A 31 1.10 -13.22 9.47
C ALA A 31 1.45 -14.53 10.18
N ILE A 32 2.73 -14.90 10.21
CA ILE A 32 3.22 -16.04 10.99
C ILE A 32 3.01 -15.79 12.48
N ALA A 33 3.37 -14.61 13.00
CA ALA A 33 3.16 -14.26 14.40
C ALA A 33 1.68 -14.29 14.78
N TRP A 34 0.80 -13.79 13.91
CA TRP A 34 -0.64 -13.87 14.07
C TRP A 34 -1.12 -15.33 14.11
N TRP A 35 -0.65 -16.18 13.19
CA TRP A 35 -1.02 -17.59 13.15
C TRP A 35 -0.68 -18.32 14.45
N TYR A 36 0.48 -18.01 15.05
CA TYR A 36 0.88 -18.60 16.33
C TYR A 36 0.13 -18.03 17.54
N THR A 37 -0.20 -16.74 17.54
CA THR A 37 -0.80 -16.06 18.70
C THR A 37 -2.33 -16.05 18.69
N GLY A 38 -2.96 -16.10 17.51
CA GLY A 38 -4.40 -15.90 17.33
C GLY A 38 -4.90 -14.49 17.71
N SER A 39 -4.01 -13.52 17.92
CA SER A 39 -4.38 -12.19 18.44
C SER A 39 -5.12 -11.33 17.40
N LYS A 40 -6.26 -10.74 17.79
CA LYS A 40 -7.00 -9.76 16.98
C LYS A 40 -6.18 -8.51 16.67
N SER A 41 -5.30 -8.10 17.58
CA SER A 41 -4.44 -6.92 17.43
C SER A 41 -3.35 -7.14 16.39
N ILE A 42 -2.65 -8.29 16.47
CA ILE A 42 -1.64 -8.66 15.47
C ILE A 42 -2.29 -8.88 14.10
N PHE A 43 -3.54 -9.36 14.04
CA PHE A 43 -4.31 -9.41 12.79
C PHE A 43 -4.52 -8.02 12.17
N SER A 44 -4.88 -7.02 12.98
CA SER A 44 -5.00 -5.63 12.51
C SER A 44 -3.67 -5.11 11.95
N GLU A 45 -2.56 -5.43 12.60
CA GLU A 45 -1.21 -5.11 12.14
C GLU A 45 -0.83 -5.81 10.81
N VAL A 46 -1.27 -7.05 10.60
CA VAL A 46 -1.13 -7.76 9.32
C VAL A 46 -1.90 -7.05 8.23
N MET A 47 -3.17 -6.72 8.48
CA MET A 47 -4.03 -6.03 7.50
C MET A 47 -3.47 -4.66 7.12
N HIS A 48 -2.93 -3.91 8.09
CA HIS A 48 -2.25 -2.65 7.83
C HIS A 48 -1.04 -2.83 6.90
N SER A 49 -0.15 -3.79 7.21
CA SER A 49 1.02 -4.04 6.37
C SER A 49 0.67 -4.57 4.97
N ILE A 50 -0.45 -5.27 4.81
CA ILE A 50 -0.99 -5.65 3.48
C ILE A 50 -1.39 -4.40 2.70
N ALA A 51 -2.10 -3.46 3.33
CA ALA A 51 -2.49 -2.21 2.69
C ALA A 51 -1.26 -1.39 2.25
N ASP A 52 -0.22 -1.32 3.07
CA ASP A 52 1.05 -0.67 2.71
C ASP A 52 1.75 -1.36 1.52
N THR A 53 1.73 -2.69 1.49
CA THR A 53 2.29 -3.47 0.37
C THR A 53 1.53 -3.18 -0.92
N PHE A 54 0.20 -3.13 -0.87
CA PHE A 54 -0.63 -2.78 -2.02
C PHE A 54 -0.35 -1.36 -2.52
N ASN A 55 -0.20 -0.41 -1.60
CA ASN A 55 0.16 0.96 -1.93
C ASN A 55 1.51 1.04 -2.65
N GLN A 56 2.50 0.30 -2.16
CA GLN A 56 3.83 0.24 -2.77
C GLN A 56 3.80 -0.35 -4.19
N ILE A 57 2.95 -1.36 -4.44
CA ILE A 57 2.73 -1.94 -5.76
C ILE A 57 2.12 -0.91 -6.72
N LEU A 58 1.15 -0.11 -6.26
CA LEU A 58 0.51 0.92 -7.08
C LEU A 58 1.50 2.01 -7.50
N VAL A 59 2.36 2.45 -6.59
CA VAL A 59 3.46 3.40 -6.90
C VAL A 59 4.47 2.77 -7.86
N ALA A 60 4.82 1.50 -7.68
CA ALA A 60 5.72 0.78 -8.58
C ALA A 60 5.16 0.67 -10.00
N TYR A 61 3.86 0.42 -10.13
CA TYR A 61 3.17 0.40 -11.41
C TYR A 61 3.25 1.76 -12.13
N GLY A 62 2.99 2.86 -11.43
CA GLY A 62 3.08 4.18 -12.05
C GLY A 62 4.51 4.59 -12.40
N LEU A 63 5.50 4.22 -11.58
CA LEU A 63 6.90 4.36 -11.94
C LEU A 63 7.22 3.56 -13.20
N HIS A 64 6.81 2.30 -13.28
CA HIS A 64 7.04 1.44 -14.44
C HIS A 64 6.40 2.00 -15.71
N SER A 65 5.15 2.46 -15.62
CA SER A 65 4.43 3.05 -16.74
C SER A 65 5.05 4.38 -17.18
N SER A 66 5.65 5.16 -16.27
CA SER A 66 6.32 6.42 -16.62
C SER A 66 7.51 6.30 -17.58
N PHE A 67 8.08 5.11 -17.71
CA PHE A 67 9.17 4.81 -18.65
C PHE A 67 8.70 4.20 -19.98
N GLN A 68 7.38 4.08 -20.20
CA GLN A 68 6.86 3.67 -21.50
C GLN A 68 7.19 4.67 -22.60
N LYS A 69 7.40 4.16 -23.81
CA LYS A 69 7.68 5.01 -24.97
C LYS A 69 6.43 5.80 -25.35
N PRO A 70 6.59 7.01 -25.91
CA PRO A 70 5.48 7.72 -26.53
C PRO A 70 4.80 6.86 -27.60
N ASP A 71 3.48 6.97 -27.67
CA ASP A 71 2.64 6.36 -28.70
C ASP A 71 1.77 7.44 -29.37
N GLU A 72 0.96 7.06 -30.35
CA GLU A 72 0.09 8.00 -31.06
C GLU A 72 -0.96 8.67 -30.16
N MET A 73 -1.36 8.01 -29.06
CA MET A 73 -2.29 8.60 -28.08
C MET A 73 -1.59 9.54 -27.08
N HIS A 74 -0.32 9.27 -26.76
CA HIS A 74 0.51 10.04 -25.83
C HIS A 74 1.83 10.44 -26.52
N PRO A 75 1.79 11.44 -27.43
CA PRO A 75 2.98 11.88 -28.19
C PRO A 75 4.06 12.48 -27.29
N TYR A 76 3.69 12.99 -26.11
CA TYR A 76 4.62 13.50 -25.09
C TYR A 76 5.17 12.41 -24.15
N GLY A 77 4.71 11.16 -24.31
CA GLY A 77 5.09 10.03 -23.46
C GLY A 77 4.36 9.97 -22.12
N TYR A 78 4.79 9.02 -21.28
CA TYR A 78 4.08 8.64 -20.05
C TYR A 78 4.72 9.17 -18.76
N ILE A 79 5.70 10.07 -18.84
CA ILE A 79 6.45 10.58 -17.67
C ILE A 79 5.54 11.04 -16.51
N PRO A 80 4.40 11.73 -16.73
CA PRO A 80 3.49 12.14 -15.66
C PRO A 80 2.84 11.00 -14.87
N MET A 81 2.85 9.77 -15.40
CA MET A 81 2.17 8.62 -14.81
C MET A 81 2.63 8.31 -13.37
N ARG A 82 3.89 8.64 -13.04
CA ARG A 82 4.40 8.52 -11.66
C ARG A 82 3.64 9.43 -10.69
N ASN A 83 3.37 10.68 -11.10
CA ASN A 83 2.64 11.63 -10.26
C ASN A 83 1.17 11.23 -10.15
N VAL A 84 0.58 10.73 -11.25
CA VAL A 84 -0.79 10.20 -11.26
C VAL A 84 -0.92 9.02 -10.30
N SER A 85 0.01 8.06 -10.31
CA SER A 85 -0.02 6.95 -9.35
C SER A 85 0.14 7.41 -7.90
N SER A 86 0.98 8.42 -7.64
CA SER A 86 1.14 8.97 -6.29
C SER A 86 -0.13 9.70 -5.83
N LEU A 87 -0.83 10.39 -6.73
CA LEU A 87 -2.12 11.01 -6.44
C LEU A 87 -3.18 9.95 -6.13
N ILE A 88 -3.28 8.90 -6.95
CA ILE A 88 -4.21 7.79 -6.72
C ILE A 88 -3.93 7.13 -5.37
N SER A 89 -2.66 6.87 -5.06
CA SER A 89 -2.20 6.35 -3.77
C SER A 89 -2.67 7.23 -2.60
N GLY A 90 -2.38 8.54 -2.67
CA GLY A 90 -2.75 9.48 -1.60
C GLY A 90 -4.27 9.60 -1.42
N VAL A 91 -5.02 9.65 -2.52
CA VAL A 91 -6.49 9.66 -2.51
C VAL A 91 -7.02 8.36 -1.92
N ALA A 92 -6.48 7.20 -2.31
CA ALA A 92 -6.90 5.90 -1.78
C ALA A 92 -6.68 5.82 -0.26
N ILE A 93 -5.49 6.17 0.23
CA ILE A 93 -5.20 6.18 1.67
C ILE A 93 -6.13 7.16 2.40
N PHE A 94 -6.30 8.37 1.87
CA PHE A 94 -7.15 9.38 2.49
C PHE A 94 -8.60 8.93 2.59
N PHE A 95 -9.22 8.54 1.47
CA PHE A 95 -10.65 8.20 1.48
C PHE A 95 -10.93 6.86 2.15
N LEU A 96 -10.07 5.84 1.98
CA LEU A 96 -10.27 4.56 2.67
C LEU A 96 -9.99 4.71 4.16
N GLY A 97 -8.89 5.36 4.54
CA GLY A 97 -8.53 5.58 5.94
C GLY A 97 -9.52 6.48 6.66
N ALA A 98 -9.79 7.66 6.12
CA ALA A 98 -10.73 8.61 6.72
C ALA A 98 -12.17 8.09 6.66
N GLY A 99 -12.59 7.48 5.55
CA GLY A 99 -13.93 6.92 5.41
C GLY A 99 -14.20 5.79 6.39
N PHE A 100 -13.27 4.83 6.52
CA PHE A 100 -13.41 3.72 7.46
C PHE A 100 -13.37 4.20 8.91
N THR A 101 -12.46 5.11 9.24
CA THR A 101 -12.35 5.71 10.58
C THR A 101 -13.60 6.54 10.93
N PHE A 102 -14.10 7.35 9.99
CA PHE A 102 -15.30 8.15 10.18
C PHE A 102 -16.52 7.26 10.36
N TYR A 103 -16.68 6.23 9.54
CA TYR A 103 -17.77 5.26 9.65
C TYR A 103 -17.76 4.55 11.01
N HIS A 104 -16.61 3.97 11.40
CA HIS A 104 -16.49 3.30 12.69
C HIS A 104 -16.61 4.27 13.87
N GLY A 105 -16.10 5.49 13.75
CA GLY A 105 -16.21 6.53 14.77
C GLY A 105 -17.66 6.97 15.00
N VAL A 106 -18.37 7.33 13.93
CA VAL A 106 -19.80 7.72 14.03
C VAL A 106 -20.63 6.55 14.54
N ARG A 107 -20.39 5.33 14.03
CA ARG A 107 -21.11 4.15 14.50
C ARG A 107 -20.82 3.84 15.96
N GLY A 108 -19.58 3.98 16.42
CA GLY A 108 -19.22 3.80 17.83
C GLY A 108 -19.86 4.83 18.77
N LEU A 109 -20.14 6.04 18.29
CA LEU A 109 -20.90 7.04 19.04
C LEU A 109 -22.39 6.73 19.12
N LEU A 110 -22.96 6.15 18.05
CA LEU A 110 -24.39 5.81 17.96
C LEU A 110 -24.73 4.47 18.64
N GLU A 111 -23.82 3.50 18.59
CA GLU A 111 -23.92 2.18 19.20
C GLU A 111 -22.74 1.97 20.17
N PRO A 112 -22.83 2.44 21.43
CA PRO A 112 -21.80 2.20 22.42
C PRO A 112 -21.72 0.70 22.72
N HIS A 113 -20.56 0.10 22.48
CA HIS A 113 -20.27 -1.28 22.86
C HIS A 113 -19.38 -1.30 24.10
N ASP A 114 -19.43 -2.40 24.86
CA ASP A 114 -18.57 -2.58 26.03
C ASP A 114 -17.09 -2.54 25.64
N VAL A 115 -16.30 -1.83 26.43
CA VAL A 115 -14.84 -1.71 26.21
C VAL A 115 -14.18 -3.08 26.34
N GLU A 116 -13.53 -3.55 25.28
CA GLU A 116 -12.73 -4.78 25.38
C GLU A 116 -11.62 -4.58 26.42
N PRO A 117 -11.32 -5.60 27.25
CA PRO A 117 -10.36 -5.45 28.31
C PRO A 117 -8.92 -5.21 27.82
N LEU A 118 -8.22 -4.28 28.47
CA LEU A 118 -6.90 -3.73 28.08
C LEU A 118 -5.73 -4.72 28.13
N TYR A 119 -5.91 -5.93 28.66
CA TYR A 119 -4.80 -6.81 29.02
C TYR A 119 -4.29 -7.71 27.89
N TRP A 120 -4.97 -7.80 26.74
CA TRP A 120 -4.53 -8.61 25.59
C TRP A 120 -4.93 -8.06 24.21
N VAL A 121 -4.82 -6.74 24.03
CA VAL A 121 -4.70 -6.11 22.69
C VAL A 121 -3.23 -5.85 22.42
#